data_AF-A0A7W1PQA2-F1
#
_entry.id   AF-A0A7W1PQA2-F1
#
_cell.length_a   1.000
_cell.length_b   1.000
_cell.length_c   1.000
_cell.angle_alpha   90.00
_cell.angle_beta   90.00
_cell.angle_gamma   90.00
#
_symmetry.space_group_name_H-M   'P 1'
#
loop_
_entity.id
_entity.type
_entity.pdbx_description
1 polymer ?
#
loop_
_entity_poly.entity_id
_entity_poly.type
_entity_poly.pdbx_seq_one_letter_code
_entity_poly.pdbx_strand_id
1 'polypeptide(L)'
;MTSTYPSILLFGWLALALGSAFIRSGRGRRVAAAGLSCVGLGLAAWRVGSAGSGGSLAPPDQLGDGFRVVNGGLLVLGLGLTLWGAARGGRGPARVASMLVTILGAALIARHAGVLVLAAGPGRALAAAGALGLAGAVLVMTGRAAAAFGPARALARRIFTEPLRPTLPEGGLELPMAGAMLAGAGAVALASQVGVVFLGVIVAAWSAYFLFHSPSRRPVPVAPLLAWLLVPAYWLLATIAGPEGLGLRALPLVPLSPAAEWLVGAALLLVAWSVSGLWPLHRQTPGALTGAVGALLLLRIALPLAPGGLESWRPLAVYFIIFGVWK
;
A
#
# COMPACT_ATOMS: atom_id res chain seq x y z
N MET A 1 26.56 9.97 -10.66
CA MET A 1 26.26 8.99 -9.60
C MET A 1 24.78 8.64 -9.67
N THR A 2 24.47 7.36 -9.77
CA THR A 2 23.22 6.82 -10.32
C THR A 2 22.06 6.88 -9.32
N SER A 3 21.10 7.77 -9.57
CA SER A 3 19.82 7.93 -8.84
C SER A 3 18.83 6.77 -9.03
N THR A 4 19.30 5.58 -9.37
CA THR A 4 18.51 4.45 -9.91
C THR A 4 17.90 3.54 -8.82
N TYR A 5 18.26 3.74 -7.55
CA TYR A 5 17.81 2.89 -6.44
C TYR A 5 16.30 2.96 -6.10
N PRO A 6 15.63 4.13 -6.12
CA PRO A 6 14.24 4.22 -5.67
C PRO A 6 13.26 3.56 -6.63
N SER A 7 13.53 3.65 -7.94
CA SER A 7 12.67 3.05 -8.96
C SER A 7 12.75 1.52 -8.93
N ILE A 8 13.93 0.93 -8.71
CA ILE A 8 14.07 -0.53 -8.67
C ILE A 8 13.37 -1.13 -7.44
N LEU A 9 13.45 -0.47 -6.28
CA LEU A 9 12.72 -0.89 -5.08
C LEU A 9 11.20 -0.83 -5.31
N LEU A 10 10.73 0.22 -5.99
CA LEU A 10 9.33 0.37 -6.38
C LEU A 10 8.89 -0.74 -7.34
N PHE A 11 9.67 -1.03 -8.38
CA PHE A 11 9.40 -2.14 -9.31
C PHE A 11 9.37 -3.49 -8.61
N GLY A 12 10.31 -3.73 -7.69
CA GLY A 12 10.34 -4.94 -6.89
C GLY A 12 9.09 -5.09 -6.03
N TRP A 13 8.66 -4.02 -5.36
CA TRP A 13 7.44 -4.03 -4.57
C TRP A 13 6.16 -4.18 -5.41
N LEU A 14 6.08 -3.53 -6.58
CA LEU A 14 4.97 -3.72 -7.52
C LEU A 14 4.91 -5.16 -8.05
N ALA A 15 6.06 -5.77 -8.34
CA ALA A 15 6.12 -7.17 -8.73
C ALA A 15 5.60 -8.06 -7.60
N LEU A 16 5.98 -7.83 -6.34
CA LEU A 16 5.39 -8.55 -5.20
C LEU A 16 3.86 -8.35 -5.14
N ALA A 17 3.36 -7.14 -5.38
CA ALA A 17 1.94 -6.81 -5.35
C ALA A 17 1.16 -7.55 -6.45
N LEU A 18 1.72 -7.55 -7.66
CA LEU A 18 1.19 -8.25 -8.82
C LEU A 18 1.20 -9.78 -8.59
N GLY A 19 2.31 -10.32 -8.11
CA GLY A 19 2.44 -11.74 -7.75
C GLY A 19 1.39 -12.16 -6.72
N SER A 20 1.13 -11.31 -5.73
CA SER A 20 0.13 -11.53 -4.69
C SER A 20 -1.31 -11.46 -5.20
N ALA A 21 -1.59 -10.64 -6.21
CA ALA A 21 -2.91 -10.54 -6.84
C ALA A 21 -3.33 -11.85 -7.54
N PHE A 22 -2.36 -12.60 -8.09
CA PHE A 22 -2.60 -13.90 -8.73
C PHE A 22 -2.83 -15.06 -7.74
N ILE A 23 -2.67 -14.84 -6.44
CA ILE A 23 -2.89 -15.88 -5.43
C ILE A 23 -4.38 -16.18 -5.30
N ARG A 24 -4.81 -17.40 -5.69
CA ARG A 24 -6.21 -17.83 -5.62
C ARG A 24 -6.67 -18.20 -4.21
N SER A 25 -5.80 -18.75 -3.37
CA SER A 25 -6.17 -19.14 -2.01
C SER A 25 -6.41 -17.92 -1.12
N GLY A 26 -7.58 -17.84 -0.48
CA GLY A 26 -7.93 -16.72 0.40
C GLY A 26 -7.03 -16.60 1.64
N ARG A 27 -6.38 -17.69 2.08
CA ARG A 27 -5.38 -17.66 3.15
C ARG A 27 -4.02 -17.18 2.64
N GLY A 28 -3.52 -17.73 1.53
CA GLY A 28 -2.24 -17.33 0.95
C GLY A 28 -2.22 -15.85 0.55
N ARG A 29 -3.32 -15.36 -0.02
CA ARG A 29 -3.47 -13.95 -0.38
C ARG A 29 -3.39 -13.01 0.82
N ARG A 30 -4.00 -13.38 1.95
CA ARG A 30 -3.95 -12.60 3.20
C ARG A 30 -2.54 -12.55 3.78
N VAL A 31 -1.85 -13.68 3.81
CA VAL A 31 -0.46 -13.77 4.26
C VAL A 31 0.45 -12.93 3.37
N ALA A 32 0.27 -13.00 2.04
CA ALA A 32 1.06 -12.22 1.10
C ALA A 32 0.77 -10.71 1.19
N ALA A 33 -0.49 -10.32 1.40
CA ALA A 33 -0.86 -8.92 1.63
C ALA A 33 -0.21 -8.37 2.91
N ALA A 34 -0.21 -9.14 4.02
CA ALA A 34 0.50 -8.76 5.24
C ALA A 34 2.01 -8.61 4.98
N GLY A 35 2.60 -9.53 4.22
CA GLY A 35 4.00 -9.44 3.81
C GLY A 35 4.31 -8.17 3.02
N LEU A 36 3.48 -7.86 2.02
CA LEU A 36 3.56 -6.63 1.22
C LEU A 36 3.46 -5.36 2.05
N SER A 37 2.58 -5.34 3.05
CA SER A 37 2.46 -4.23 3.99
C SER A 37 3.75 -4.05 4.79
N CYS A 38 4.34 -5.13 5.32
CA CYS A 38 5.62 -5.07 6.04
C CYS A 38 6.76 -4.55 5.15
N VAL A 39 6.88 -5.06 3.91
CA VAL A 39 7.90 -4.57 2.96
C VAL A 39 7.67 -3.10 2.64
N GLY A 40 6.42 -2.71 2.32
CA GLY A 40 6.07 -1.33 2.00
C GLY A 40 6.39 -0.37 3.15
N LEU A 41 6.05 -0.74 4.38
CA LEU A 41 6.37 0.03 5.59
C LEU A 41 7.89 0.16 5.80
N GLY A 42 8.65 -0.93 5.65
CA GLY A 42 10.12 -0.89 5.79
C GLY A 42 10.79 0.02 4.74
N LEU A 43 10.35 -0.07 3.49
CA LEU A 43 10.85 0.80 2.41
C LEU A 43 10.45 2.26 2.61
N ALA A 44 9.21 2.51 3.03
CA ALA A 44 8.71 3.84 3.34
C ALA A 44 9.48 4.49 4.48
N ALA A 45 9.64 3.77 5.59
CA ALA A 45 10.40 4.24 6.74
C ALA A 45 11.85 4.53 6.36
N TRP A 46 12.51 3.64 5.60
CA TRP A 46 13.87 3.88 5.12
C TRP A 46 13.98 5.15 4.27
N ARG A 47 13.00 5.40 3.39
CA ARG A 47 12.95 6.63 2.61
C ARG A 47 12.78 7.88 3.48
N VAL A 48 11.90 7.84 4.48
CA VAL A 48 11.69 8.96 5.42
C VAL A 48 12.95 9.21 6.26
N GLY A 49 13.60 8.15 6.75
CA GLY A 49 14.89 8.25 7.46
C GLY A 49 16.03 8.79 6.59
N SER A 50 15.83 8.85 5.27
CA SER A 50 16.78 9.39 4.29
C SER A 50 16.47 10.83 3.85
N ALA A 51 15.53 11.53 4.50
CA ALA A 51 15.09 12.85 4.04
C ALA A 51 16.22 13.91 3.98
N GLY A 52 17.30 13.75 4.77
CA GLY A 52 18.45 14.65 4.76
C GLY A 52 19.44 14.46 3.59
N SER A 53 19.35 13.37 2.82
CA SER A 53 20.37 13.01 1.81
C SER A 53 20.04 13.45 0.37
N GLY A 54 19.34 14.59 0.21
CA GLY A 54 19.15 15.22 -1.10
C GLY A 54 18.43 14.35 -2.16
N GLY A 55 17.56 13.44 -1.72
CA GLY A 55 16.81 12.53 -2.59
C GLY A 55 17.49 11.19 -2.91
N SER A 56 18.73 10.96 -2.44
CA SER A 56 19.30 9.62 -2.37
C SER A 56 18.85 8.91 -1.09
N LEU A 57 18.78 7.58 -1.11
CA LEU A 57 18.65 6.80 0.13
C LEU A 57 19.92 6.98 0.95
N ALA A 58 19.76 7.23 2.25
CA ALA A 58 20.87 7.36 3.17
C ALA A 58 21.60 6.00 3.26
N PRO A 59 22.94 6.01 3.26
CA PRO A 59 23.73 4.82 3.55
C PRO A 59 23.28 4.18 4.86
N PRO A 60 23.12 2.84 4.93
CA PRO A 60 22.63 2.18 6.14
C PRO A 60 23.41 2.51 7.41
N ASP A 61 24.71 2.74 7.31
CA ASP A 61 25.64 3.12 8.37
C ASP A 61 25.31 4.46 9.04
N GLN A 62 24.61 5.36 8.33
CA GLN A 62 24.18 6.65 8.87
C GLN A 62 22.85 6.56 9.64
N LEU A 63 22.21 5.40 9.62
CA LEU A 63 20.94 5.17 10.30
C LEU A 63 21.17 4.62 11.71
N GLY A 64 20.36 5.08 12.67
CA GLY A 64 20.39 4.57 14.04
C GLY A 64 20.27 3.04 14.10
N ASP A 65 20.97 2.40 15.03
CA ASP A 65 21.05 0.95 15.12
C ASP A 65 19.67 0.28 15.30
N GLY A 66 18.84 0.84 16.18
CA GLY A 66 17.45 0.38 16.36
C GLY A 66 16.61 0.49 15.08
N PHE A 67 16.80 1.56 14.31
CA PHE A 67 16.10 1.77 13.04
C PHE A 67 16.50 0.70 12.00
N ARG A 68 17.80 0.40 11.89
CA ARG A 68 18.32 -0.64 10.99
C ARG A 68 17.74 -2.01 11.34
N VAL A 69 17.76 -2.38 12.62
CA VAL A 69 17.28 -3.68 13.10
C VAL A 69 15.78 -3.85 12.83
N VAL A 70 14.97 -2.85 13.18
CA VAL A 70 13.51 -2.92 12.99
C VAL A 70 13.14 -2.94 11.50
N ASN A 71 13.73 -2.07 10.68
CA ASN A 71 13.41 -2.05 9.24
C ASN A 71 13.97 -3.26 8.49
N GLY A 72 15.17 -3.73 8.84
CA GLY A 72 15.70 -4.99 8.35
C GLY A 72 14.78 -6.16 8.70
N GLY A 73 14.26 -6.18 9.93
CA GLY A 73 13.27 -7.17 10.37
C GLY A 73 11.95 -7.09 9.60
N LEU A 74 11.41 -5.89 9.36
CA LEU A 74 10.21 -5.69 8.54
C LEU A 74 10.39 -6.20 7.10
N LEU A 75 11.55 -5.94 6.49
CA LEU A 75 11.86 -6.44 5.14
C LEU A 75 11.95 -7.96 5.11
N VAL A 76 12.68 -8.57 6.05
CA VAL A 76 12.83 -10.03 6.14
C VAL A 76 11.48 -10.70 6.38
N LEU A 77 10.72 -10.21 7.37
CA LEU A 77 9.37 -10.71 7.66
C LEU A 77 8.45 -10.55 6.44
N GLY A 78 8.46 -9.36 5.84
CA GLY A 78 7.60 -9.03 4.71
C GLY A 78 7.86 -9.89 3.48
N LEU A 79 9.13 -10.06 3.10
CA LEU A 79 9.52 -10.94 2.00
C LEU A 79 9.18 -12.41 2.30
N GLY A 80 9.48 -12.88 3.52
CA GLY A 80 9.17 -14.24 3.95
C GLY A 80 7.67 -14.56 3.88
N LEU A 81 6.82 -13.67 4.41
CA LEU A 81 5.36 -13.82 4.35
C LEU A 81 4.84 -13.78 2.92
N THR A 82 5.37 -12.90 2.06
CA THR A 82 4.93 -12.80 0.66
C THR A 82 5.27 -14.07 -0.12
N LEU A 83 6.50 -14.57 0.02
CA LEU A 83 6.93 -15.83 -0.60
C LEU A 83 6.14 -17.03 -0.06
N TRP A 84 5.91 -17.10 1.25
CA TRP A 84 5.08 -18.14 1.86
C TRP A 84 3.66 -18.10 1.29
N GLY A 85 3.05 -16.92 1.22
CA GLY A 85 1.70 -16.74 0.69
C GLY A 85 1.57 -17.21 -0.76
N ALA A 86 2.55 -16.86 -1.61
CA ALA A 86 2.63 -17.32 -2.99
C ALA A 86 2.81 -18.84 -3.09
N ALA A 87 3.69 -19.43 -2.27
CA ALA A 87 3.93 -20.86 -2.22
C ALA A 87 2.67 -21.67 -1.82
N ARG A 88 1.82 -21.11 -0.96
CA ARG A 88 0.53 -21.70 -0.55
C ARG A 88 -0.66 -21.28 -1.42
N GLY A 89 -0.41 -20.64 -2.56
CA GLY A 89 -1.45 -20.02 -3.39
C GLY A 89 -2.36 -20.96 -4.17
N GLY A 90 -2.04 -22.25 -4.28
CA GLY A 90 -2.85 -23.26 -4.99
C GLY A 90 -2.01 -24.22 -5.85
N ARG A 91 -2.63 -24.80 -6.89
CA ARG A 91 -2.00 -25.62 -7.93
C ARG A 91 -2.30 -25.04 -9.32
N GLY A 92 -1.48 -25.36 -10.32
CA GLY A 92 -1.69 -24.96 -11.72
C GLY A 92 -0.85 -23.77 -12.20
N PRO A 93 -1.00 -23.36 -13.48
CA PRO A 93 -0.14 -22.37 -14.13
C PRO A 93 -0.19 -20.98 -13.48
N ALA A 94 -1.34 -20.59 -12.91
CA ALA A 94 -1.47 -19.34 -12.17
C ALA A 94 -0.56 -19.27 -10.93
N ARG A 95 -0.28 -20.42 -10.28
CA ARG A 95 0.66 -20.48 -9.17
C ARG A 95 2.08 -20.23 -9.64
N VAL A 96 2.47 -20.84 -10.77
CA VAL A 96 3.82 -20.66 -11.34
C VAL A 96 4.04 -19.20 -11.71
N ALA A 97 3.08 -18.58 -12.42
CA ALA A 97 3.14 -17.16 -12.74
C ALA A 97 3.24 -16.27 -11.49
N SER A 98 2.36 -16.48 -10.50
CA SER A 98 2.40 -15.77 -9.21
C SER A 98 3.76 -15.91 -8.52
N MET A 99 4.31 -17.13 -8.47
CA MET A 99 5.57 -17.42 -7.79
C MET A 99 6.77 -16.81 -8.52
N LEU A 100 6.83 -16.89 -9.86
CA LEU A 100 7.88 -16.26 -10.65
C LEU A 100 7.89 -14.73 -10.47
N VAL A 101 6.73 -14.09 -10.56
CA VAL A 101 6.59 -12.64 -10.37
C VAL A 101 6.95 -12.24 -8.95
N THR A 102 6.56 -13.04 -7.95
CA THR A 102 6.91 -12.80 -6.54
C THR A 102 8.41 -12.98 -6.28
N ILE A 103 9.05 -14.01 -6.84
CA ILE A 103 10.49 -14.25 -6.70
C ILE A 103 11.28 -13.13 -7.36
N LEU A 104 10.86 -12.67 -8.55
CA LEU A 104 11.47 -11.53 -9.22
C LEU A 104 11.39 -10.27 -8.35
N GLY A 105 10.20 -9.96 -7.81
CA GLY A 105 10.02 -8.84 -6.90
C GLY A 105 10.88 -8.93 -5.64
N ALA A 106 10.95 -10.11 -5.04
CA ALA A 106 11.77 -10.38 -3.86
C ALA A 106 13.26 -10.24 -4.16
N ALA A 107 13.73 -10.72 -5.32
CA ALA A 107 15.12 -10.61 -5.74
C ALA A 107 15.53 -9.14 -5.99
N LEU A 108 14.67 -8.35 -6.62
CA LEU A 108 14.89 -6.92 -6.82
C LEU A 108 14.99 -6.18 -5.47
N ILE A 109 14.07 -6.46 -4.54
CA ILE A 109 14.11 -5.85 -3.21
C ILE A 109 15.33 -6.33 -2.43
N ALA A 110 15.65 -7.62 -2.43
CA ALA A 110 16.79 -8.17 -1.71
C ALA A 110 18.12 -7.59 -2.23
N ARG A 111 18.26 -7.40 -3.55
CA ARG A 111 19.47 -6.79 -4.14
C ARG A 111 19.72 -5.37 -3.62
N HIS A 112 18.66 -4.58 -3.44
CA HIS A 112 18.79 -3.14 -3.15
C HIS A 112 18.57 -2.80 -1.67
N ALA A 113 17.70 -3.53 -0.98
CA ALA A 113 17.42 -3.35 0.44
C ALA A 113 18.14 -4.39 1.32
N GLY A 114 18.78 -5.40 0.74
CA GLY A 114 19.58 -6.38 1.48
C GLY A 114 20.77 -5.74 2.20
N VAL A 115 21.29 -4.62 1.69
CA VAL A 115 22.33 -3.83 2.38
C VAL A 115 21.86 -3.33 3.76
N LEU A 116 20.56 -3.05 3.93
CA LEU A 116 20.00 -2.66 5.23
C LEU A 116 19.98 -3.84 6.21
N VAL A 117 19.66 -5.04 5.71
CA VAL A 117 19.68 -6.29 6.50
C VAL A 117 21.10 -6.67 6.90
N LEU A 118 22.06 -6.51 5.98
CA LEU A 118 23.48 -6.75 6.24
C LEU A 118 24.02 -5.76 7.28
N ALA A 119 23.71 -4.46 7.12
CA ALA A 119 24.14 -3.41 8.04
C ALA A 119 23.50 -3.52 9.44
N ALA A 120 22.29 -4.07 9.54
CA ALA A 120 21.64 -4.37 10.82
C ALA A 120 22.25 -5.59 11.54
N GLY A 121 22.98 -6.44 10.81
CA GLY A 121 23.34 -7.78 11.23
C GLY A 121 22.20 -8.78 10.93
N PRO A 122 22.41 -9.77 10.04
CA PRO A 122 21.34 -10.70 9.62
C PRO A 122 20.63 -11.41 10.78
N GLY A 123 21.39 -11.84 11.80
CA GLY A 123 20.81 -12.47 13.00
C GLY A 123 19.89 -11.55 13.79
N ARG A 124 20.24 -10.26 13.91
CA ARG A 124 19.42 -9.25 14.61
C ARG A 124 18.17 -8.90 13.81
N ALA A 125 18.30 -8.75 12.50
CA ALA A 125 17.16 -8.56 11.61
C ALA A 125 16.19 -9.76 11.64
N LEU A 126 16.72 -11.00 11.64
CA LEU A 126 15.91 -12.21 11.79
C LEU A 126 15.22 -12.28 13.16
N ALA A 127 15.92 -11.95 14.25
CA ALA A 127 15.32 -11.89 15.59
C ALA A 127 14.19 -10.84 15.66
N ALA A 128 14.41 -9.64 15.08
CA ALA A 128 13.39 -8.60 14.99
C ALA A 128 12.20 -9.04 14.13
N ALA A 129 12.44 -9.69 12.99
CA ALA A 129 11.39 -10.28 12.16
C ALA A 129 10.56 -11.32 12.94
N GLY A 130 11.23 -12.18 13.71
CA GLY A 130 10.59 -13.16 14.59
C GLY A 130 9.73 -12.50 15.68
N ALA A 131 10.26 -11.48 16.36
CA ALA A 131 9.55 -10.72 17.38
C ALA A 131 8.32 -9.99 16.81
N LEU A 132 8.46 -9.32 15.66
CA LEU A 132 7.36 -8.65 14.97
C LEU A 132 6.30 -9.67 14.48
N GLY A 133 6.75 -10.81 13.95
CA GLY A 133 5.86 -11.89 13.52
C GLY A 133 5.06 -12.49 14.69
N LEU A 134 5.72 -12.72 15.83
CA LEU A 134 5.07 -13.18 17.06
C LEU A 134 4.09 -12.14 17.61
N ALA A 135 4.47 -10.86 17.66
CA ALA A 135 3.57 -9.78 18.09
C ALA A 135 2.32 -9.69 17.19
N GLY A 136 2.51 -9.77 15.87
CA GLY A 136 1.40 -9.82 14.91
C GLY A 136 0.52 -11.05 15.11
N ALA A 137 1.10 -12.22 15.34
CA ALA A 137 0.35 -13.45 15.63
C ALA A 137 -0.46 -13.34 16.92
N VAL A 138 0.13 -12.79 17.99
CA VAL A 138 -0.56 -12.55 19.27
C VAL A 138 -1.73 -11.59 19.06
N LEU A 139 -1.55 -10.47 18.36
CA LEU A 139 -2.63 -9.53 18.04
C LEU A 139 -3.77 -10.19 17.25
N VAL A 140 -3.46 -11.04 16.28
CA VAL A 140 -4.48 -11.78 15.52
C VAL A 140 -5.20 -12.81 16.40
N MET A 141 -4.49 -13.51 17.28
CA MET A 141 -5.07 -14.49 18.19
C MET A 141 -5.97 -13.83 19.24
N THR A 142 -5.53 -12.73 19.85
CA THR A 142 -6.32 -11.96 20.83
C THR A 142 -7.53 -11.33 20.15
N GLY A 143 -7.37 -10.78 18.94
CA GLY A 143 -8.49 -10.26 18.15
C GLY A 143 -9.52 -11.34 17.81
N ARG A 144 -9.08 -12.55 17.48
CA ARG A 144 -9.97 -13.71 17.26
C ARG A 144 -10.67 -14.17 18.53
N ALA A 145 -9.96 -14.22 19.66
CA ALA A 145 -10.54 -14.57 20.95
C ALA A 145 -11.59 -13.53 21.37
N ALA A 146 -11.29 -12.24 21.23
CA ALA A 146 -12.22 -11.14 21.48
C ALA A 146 -13.44 -11.22 20.54
N ALA A 147 -13.25 -11.52 19.26
CA ALA A 147 -14.35 -11.69 18.30
C ALA A 147 -15.19 -12.97 18.55
N ALA A 148 -14.68 -13.93 19.32
CA ALA A 148 -15.43 -15.12 19.72
C ALA A 148 -16.39 -14.86 20.89
N PHE A 149 -16.19 -13.77 21.66
CA PHE A 149 -17.15 -13.37 22.69
C PHE A 149 -18.51 -13.00 22.07
N GLY A 150 -19.58 -13.62 22.57
CA GLY A 150 -20.96 -13.48 22.07
C GLY A 150 -21.41 -12.06 21.71
N PRO A 151 -21.25 -11.05 22.58
CA PRO A 151 -21.66 -9.67 22.27
C PRO A 151 -20.80 -9.04 21.17
N ALA A 152 -19.48 -9.25 21.18
CA ALA A 152 -18.58 -8.78 20.12
C ALA A 152 -18.90 -9.46 18.78
N ARG A 153 -19.29 -10.74 18.79
CA ARG A 153 -19.70 -11.48 17.59
C ARG A 153 -21.04 -11.00 17.04
N ALA A 154 -22.00 -10.64 17.89
CA ALA A 154 -23.28 -10.09 17.47
C ALA A 154 -23.12 -8.69 16.86
N LEU A 155 -22.31 -7.86 17.51
CA LEU A 155 -21.91 -6.55 16.97
C LEU A 155 -21.12 -6.71 15.68
N ALA A 156 -20.19 -7.66 15.63
CA ALA A 156 -19.40 -7.98 14.46
C ALA A 156 -20.24 -8.49 13.30
N ARG A 157 -21.30 -9.28 13.50
CA ARG A 157 -22.18 -9.68 12.38
C ARG A 157 -23.06 -8.53 11.90
N ARG A 158 -23.48 -7.63 12.78
CA ARG A 158 -24.25 -6.43 12.42
C ARG A 158 -23.40 -5.41 11.65
N ILE A 159 -22.14 -5.27 12.01
CA ILE A 159 -21.20 -4.31 11.37
C ILE A 159 -20.43 -4.96 10.20
N PHE A 160 -20.07 -6.24 10.34
CA PHE A 160 -19.26 -7.00 9.38
C PHE A 160 -20.09 -8.08 8.65
N THR A 161 -20.83 -7.70 7.60
CA THR A 161 -21.33 -8.62 6.56
C THR A 161 -20.21 -9.38 5.81
N GLU A 162 -20.57 -10.48 5.15
CA GLU A 162 -19.63 -11.46 4.57
C GLU A 162 -18.50 -10.85 3.72
N PRO A 163 -17.28 -11.43 3.75
CA PRO A 163 -16.17 -10.99 2.92
C PRO A 163 -16.51 -11.18 1.44
N LEU A 164 -16.28 -10.14 0.64
CA LEU A 164 -16.48 -10.20 -0.80
C LEU A 164 -15.59 -11.27 -1.39
N ARG A 165 -16.23 -12.23 -2.05
CA ARG A 165 -15.53 -13.14 -2.95
C ARG A 165 -15.48 -12.45 -4.31
N PRO A 166 -14.33 -12.44 -5.00
CA PRO A 166 -14.30 -12.04 -6.40
C PRO A 166 -15.26 -12.96 -7.15
N THR A 167 -16.44 -12.43 -7.50
CA THR A 167 -17.33 -13.06 -8.46
C THR A 167 -16.82 -12.60 -9.81
N LEU A 168 -16.10 -13.47 -10.51
CA LEU A 168 -15.72 -13.25 -11.91
C LEU A 168 -17.02 -12.99 -12.70
N PRO A 169 -17.25 -11.78 -13.22
CA PRO A 169 -18.41 -11.53 -14.06
C PRO A 169 -18.25 -12.32 -15.37
N GLU A 170 -19.23 -13.15 -15.72
CA GLU A 170 -19.25 -13.98 -16.95
C GLU A 170 -19.29 -13.16 -18.27
N GLY A 171 -19.09 -11.84 -18.22
CA GLY A 171 -19.04 -10.95 -19.39
C GLY A 171 -17.61 -10.47 -19.65
N GLY A 172 -17.13 -10.59 -20.90
CA GLY A 172 -15.75 -10.33 -21.35
C GLY A 172 -15.13 -8.94 -21.11
N LEU A 173 -15.70 -8.12 -20.22
CA LEU A 173 -15.13 -6.86 -19.73
C LEU A 173 -14.05 -7.05 -18.63
N GLU A 174 -13.78 -8.28 -18.20
CA GLU A 174 -12.77 -8.56 -17.18
C GLU A 174 -11.37 -8.11 -17.59
N LEU A 175 -10.96 -8.47 -18.81
CA LEU A 175 -9.63 -8.18 -19.34
C LEU A 175 -9.37 -6.67 -19.47
N PRO A 176 -10.28 -5.86 -20.07
CA PRO A 176 -10.07 -4.41 -20.13
C PRO A 176 -10.10 -3.75 -18.74
N MET A 177 -10.94 -4.22 -17.80
CA MET A 177 -10.96 -3.66 -16.44
C MET A 177 -9.69 -4.01 -15.66
N ALA A 178 -9.20 -5.25 -15.76
CA ALA A 178 -7.92 -5.65 -15.17
C ALA A 178 -6.76 -4.86 -15.81
N GLY A 179 -6.78 -4.69 -17.12
CA GLY A 179 -5.80 -3.88 -17.86
C GLY A 179 -5.81 -2.42 -17.42
N ALA A 180 -6.98 -1.80 -17.30
CA ALA A 180 -7.14 -0.43 -16.81
C ALA A 180 -6.69 -0.27 -15.35
N MET A 181 -7.00 -1.24 -14.48
CA MET A 181 -6.51 -1.26 -13.09
C MET A 181 -4.98 -1.32 -13.04
N LEU A 182 -4.35 -2.18 -13.85
CA LEU A 182 -2.89 -2.30 -13.94
C LEU A 182 -2.26 -1.04 -14.54
N ALA A 183 -2.87 -0.47 -15.58
CA ALA A 183 -2.41 0.78 -16.19
C ALA A 183 -2.49 1.95 -15.19
N GLY A 184 -3.59 2.05 -14.43
CA GLY A 184 -3.75 3.04 -13.36
C GLY A 184 -2.69 2.89 -12.27
N ALA A 185 -2.46 1.66 -11.79
CA ALA A 185 -1.41 1.39 -10.81
C ALA A 185 -0.01 1.69 -11.36
N GLY A 186 0.26 1.35 -12.62
CA GLY A 186 1.49 1.69 -13.32
C GLY A 186 1.69 3.20 -13.45
N ALA A 187 0.64 3.94 -13.80
CA ALA A 187 0.66 5.41 -13.85
C ALA A 187 1.00 6.00 -12.47
N VAL A 188 0.37 5.52 -11.40
CA VAL A 188 0.65 5.95 -10.02
C VAL A 188 2.10 5.67 -9.63
N ALA A 189 2.68 4.56 -10.08
CA ALA A 189 4.06 4.22 -9.78
C ALA A 189 5.10 4.97 -10.61
N LEU A 190 4.83 5.21 -11.89
CA LEU A 190 5.85 5.62 -12.86
C LEU A 190 5.74 7.08 -13.29
N ALA A 191 4.57 7.69 -13.16
CA ALA A 191 4.37 9.06 -13.61
C ALA A 191 5.31 10.03 -12.88
N SER A 192 5.75 11.07 -13.60
CA SER A 192 6.53 12.20 -13.09
C SER A 192 5.67 13.43 -12.76
N GLN A 193 4.38 13.41 -13.13
CA GLN A 193 3.42 14.50 -12.98
C GLN A 193 2.31 14.10 -12.00
N VAL A 194 1.92 14.99 -11.08
CA VAL A 194 0.88 14.74 -10.08
C VAL A 194 -0.45 14.40 -10.73
N GLY A 195 -0.84 15.13 -11.79
CA GLY A 195 -2.13 14.91 -12.46
C GLY A 195 -2.28 13.50 -13.02
N VAL A 196 -1.20 12.93 -13.57
CA VAL A 196 -1.18 11.55 -14.09
C VAL A 196 -1.24 10.54 -12.94
N VAL A 197 -0.59 10.82 -11.80
CA VAL A 197 -0.73 9.99 -10.59
C VAL A 197 -2.18 9.98 -10.13
N PHE A 198 -2.82 11.14 -10.01
CA PHE A 198 -4.21 11.24 -9.55
C PHE A 198 -5.18 10.56 -10.49
N LEU A 199 -5.03 10.76 -11.80
CA LEU A 199 -5.82 10.04 -12.80
C LEU A 199 -5.63 8.53 -12.67
N GLY A 200 -4.39 8.07 -12.47
CA GLY A 200 -4.08 6.66 -12.25
C GLY A 200 -4.77 6.08 -11.00
N VAL A 201 -4.85 6.83 -9.90
CA VAL A 201 -5.59 6.43 -8.69
C VAL A 201 -7.08 6.28 -8.99
N ILE A 202 -7.68 7.28 -9.66
CA ILE A 202 -9.10 7.26 -10.02
C ILE A 202 -9.42 6.06 -10.90
N VAL A 203 -8.64 5.85 -11.98
CA VAL A 203 -8.81 4.72 -12.89
C VAL A 203 -8.66 3.39 -12.13
N ALA A 204 -7.61 3.23 -11.33
CA ALA A 204 -7.40 1.99 -10.57
C ALA A 204 -8.55 1.70 -9.60
N ALA A 205 -9.07 2.72 -8.90
CA ALA A 205 -10.17 2.58 -7.97
C ALA A 205 -11.48 2.16 -8.67
N TRP A 206 -11.84 2.82 -9.77
CA TRP A 206 -13.05 2.51 -10.54
C TRP A 206 -12.96 1.15 -11.24
N SER A 207 -11.82 0.84 -11.86
CA SER A 207 -11.61 -0.45 -12.50
C SER A 207 -11.66 -1.60 -11.50
N ALA A 208 -11.02 -1.45 -10.33
CA ALA A 208 -11.13 -2.46 -9.28
C ALA A 208 -12.56 -2.61 -8.78
N TYR A 209 -13.28 -1.50 -8.57
CA TYR A 209 -14.68 -1.52 -8.16
C TYR A 209 -15.54 -2.36 -9.12
N PHE A 210 -15.45 -2.09 -10.42
CA PHE A 210 -16.21 -2.82 -11.43
C PHE A 210 -15.75 -4.26 -11.62
N LEU A 211 -14.46 -4.54 -11.47
CA LEU A 211 -13.90 -5.89 -11.58
C LEU A 211 -14.37 -6.81 -10.44
N PHE A 212 -14.52 -6.29 -9.23
CA PHE A 212 -14.90 -7.07 -8.05
C PHE A 212 -16.39 -7.09 -7.74
N HIS A 213 -17.21 -6.30 -8.45
CA HIS A 213 -18.65 -6.21 -8.20
C HIS A 213 -19.48 -6.54 -9.46
N SER A 214 -20.24 -7.63 -9.37
CA SER A 214 -21.23 -8.01 -10.40
C SER A 214 -22.27 -6.90 -10.59
N PRO A 215 -22.68 -6.58 -11.84
CA PRO A 215 -23.69 -5.57 -12.15
C PRO A 215 -24.98 -5.68 -11.32
N SER A 216 -25.42 -6.90 -10.99
CA SER A 216 -26.69 -7.14 -10.28
C SER A 216 -26.65 -6.93 -8.77
N ARG A 217 -25.45 -6.77 -8.17
CA ARG A 217 -25.28 -6.64 -6.71
C ARG A 217 -24.25 -5.57 -6.34
N ARG A 218 -24.17 -4.49 -7.12
CA ARG A 218 -23.22 -3.40 -6.88
C ARG A 218 -23.68 -2.53 -5.69
N PRO A 219 -22.89 -2.41 -4.62
CA PRO A 219 -23.16 -1.41 -3.58
C PRO A 219 -23.02 0.02 -4.15
N VAL A 220 -23.23 1.05 -3.34
CA VAL A 220 -22.90 2.42 -3.75
C VAL A 220 -21.37 2.56 -3.82
N PRO A 221 -20.78 3.06 -4.92
CA PRO A 221 -19.33 3.13 -5.14
C PRO A 221 -18.65 4.26 -4.36
N VAL A 222 -18.89 4.38 -3.05
CA VAL A 222 -18.31 5.39 -2.14
C VAL A 222 -16.79 5.50 -2.25
N ALA A 223 -16.03 4.40 -2.25
CA ALA A 223 -14.56 4.47 -2.27
C ALA A 223 -14.00 5.06 -3.58
N PRO A 224 -14.39 4.58 -4.78
CA PRO A 224 -13.96 5.24 -6.02
C PRO A 224 -14.63 6.61 -6.23
N LEU A 225 -15.79 6.89 -5.64
CA LEU A 225 -16.35 8.25 -5.60
C LEU A 225 -15.47 9.20 -4.79
N LEU A 226 -14.96 8.78 -3.63
CA LEU A 226 -14.02 9.59 -2.85
C LEU A 226 -12.73 9.88 -3.62
N ALA A 227 -12.28 9.01 -4.52
CA ALA A 227 -11.11 9.28 -5.36
C ALA A 227 -11.28 10.54 -6.24
N TRP A 228 -12.52 10.98 -6.52
CA TRP A 228 -12.76 12.25 -7.20
C TRP A 228 -12.37 13.48 -6.39
N LEU A 229 -12.18 13.38 -5.06
CA LEU A 229 -11.59 14.46 -4.25
C LEU A 229 -10.19 14.87 -4.73
N LEU A 230 -9.50 14.00 -5.48
CA LEU A 230 -8.22 14.32 -6.10
C LEU A 230 -8.34 15.42 -7.17
N VAL A 231 -9.51 15.59 -7.81
CA VAL A 231 -9.71 16.63 -8.83
C VAL A 231 -9.69 18.05 -8.23
N PRO A 232 -10.53 18.40 -7.23
CA PRO A 232 -10.43 19.70 -6.59
C PRO A 232 -9.10 19.89 -5.85
N ALA A 233 -8.51 18.83 -5.28
CA ALA A 233 -7.17 18.91 -4.69
C ALA A 233 -6.11 19.26 -5.75
N TYR A 234 -6.15 18.64 -6.93
CA TYR A 234 -5.26 18.97 -8.04
C TYR A 234 -5.43 20.41 -8.50
N TRP A 235 -6.68 20.85 -8.65
CA TRP A 235 -6.98 22.21 -9.05
C TRP A 235 -6.39 23.22 -8.07
N LEU A 236 -6.64 23.05 -6.76
CA LEU A 236 -6.07 23.89 -5.71
C LEU A 236 -4.54 23.92 -5.78
N LEU A 237 -3.90 22.74 -5.90
CA LEU A 237 -2.45 22.62 -5.99
C LEU A 237 -1.89 23.31 -7.23
N ALA A 238 -2.58 23.19 -8.37
CA ALA A 238 -2.15 23.81 -9.63
C ALA A 238 -2.24 25.33 -9.53
N THR A 239 -3.27 25.86 -8.86
CA THR A 239 -3.41 27.29 -8.59
C THR A 239 -2.31 27.80 -7.67
N ILE A 240 -1.93 27.04 -6.63
CA ILE A 240 -0.86 27.44 -5.70
C ILE A 240 0.53 27.33 -6.35
N ALA A 241 0.79 26.27 -7.11
CA ALA A 241 2.09 26.05 -7.75
C ALA A 241 2.37 27.01 -8.92
N GLY A 242 1.32 27.59 -9.52
CA GLY A 242 1.47 28.57 -10.59
C GLY A 242 2.13 27.98 -11.86
N PRO A 243 2.97 28.75 -12.58
CA PRO A 243 3.49 28.36 -13.89
C PRO A 243 4.52 27.23 -13.86
N GLU A 244 5.13 26.95 -12.70
CA GLU A 244 6.12 25.86 -12.55
C GLU A 244 5.46 24.47 -12.70
N GLY A 245 4.14 24.39 -12.53
CA GLY A 245 3.36 23.18 -12.66
C GLY A 245 3.54 22.19 -11.49
N LEU A 246 2.90 21.03 -11.61
CA LEU A 246 2.86 20.00 -10.55
C LEU A 246 3.69 18.77 -10.91
N GLY A 247 5.00 18.98 -11.06
CA GLY A 247 5.96 17.89 -11.16
C GLY A 247 6.26 17.26 -9.80
N LEU A 248 6.44 15.92 -9.75
CA LEU A 248 6.70 15.22 -8.48
C LEU A 248 7.99 15.68 -7.77
N ARG A 249 8.97 16.17 -8.53
CA ARG A 249 10.22 16.71 -7.98
C ARG A 249 10.06 18.09 -7.36
N ALA A 250 9.06 18.85 -7.81
CA ALA A 250 8.76 20.19 -7.32
C ALA A 250 7.82 20.17 -6.10
N LEU A 251 7.22 19.02 -5.74
CA LEU A 251 6.25 18.96 -4.63
C LEU A 251 6.75 19.54 -3.31
N PRO A 252 7.99 19.28 -2.85
CA PRO A 252 8.48 19.86 -1.60
C PRO A 252 8.69 21.38 -1.66
N LEU A 253 8.69 21.97 -2.86
CA LEU A 253 8.90 23.39 -3.09
C LEU A 253 7.59 24.17 -3.23
N VAL A 254 6.45 23.47 -3.33
CA VAL A 254 5.14 24.12 -3.45
C VAL A 254 4.87 24.89 -2.15
N PRO A 255 4.66 26.23 -2.19
CA PRO A 255 4.52 27.05 -1.00
C PRO A 255 3.12 26.92 -0.41
N LEU A 256 2.82 25.76 0.19
CA LEU A 256 1.54 25.53 0.84
C LEU A 256 1.47 26.30 2.16
N SER A 257 0.36 27.02 2.36
CA SER A 257 0.03 27.53 3.69
C SER A 257 -0.36 26.37 4.61
N PRO A 258 -0.25 26.51 5.95
CA PRO A 258 -0.66 25.45 6.88
C PRO A 258 -2.11 24.98 6.69
N ALA A 259 -3.01 25.90 6.34
CA ALA A 259 -4.41 25.57 6.05
C ALA A 259 -4.56 24.74 4.77
N ALA A 260 -3.80 25.07 3.72
CA ALA A 260 -3.79 24.31 2.48
C ALA A 260 -3.19 22.90 2.68
N GLU A 261 -2.09 22.79 3.42
CA GLU A 261 -1.51 21.49 3.82
C GLU A 261 -2.53 20.63 4.57
N TRP A 262 -3.25 21.22 5.53
CA TRP A 262 -4.23 20.48 6.32
C TRP A 262 -5.38 19.94 5.46
N LEU A 263 -5.92 20.77 4.56
CA LEU A 263 -7.02 20.41 3.67
C LEU A 263 -6.59 19.35 2.64
N VAL A 264 -5.44 19.56 1.98
CA VAL A 264 -4.91 18.64 0.96
C VAL A 264 -4.47 17.33 1.62
N GLY A 265 -3.81 17.40 2.78
CA GLY A 265 -3.42 16.23 3.56
C GLY A 265 -4.63 15.38 3.96
N ALA A 266 -5.72 16.01 4.43
CA ALA A 266 -6.98 15.32 4.73
C ALA A 266 -7.55 14.59 3.51
N ALA A 267 -7.63 15.28 2.38
CA ALA A 267 -8.16 14.72 1.14
C ALA A 267 -7.31 13.54 0.64
N LEU A 268 -5.98 13.68 0.60
CA LEU A 268 -5.07 12.63 0.17
C LEU A 268 -5.11 11.42 1.10
N LEU A 269 -5.17 11.66 2.42
CA LEU A 269 -5.30 10.59 3.40
C LEU A 269 -6.63 9.85 3.23
N LEU A 270 -7.74 10.56 3.09
CA LEU A 270 -9.07 9.95 2.91
C LEU A 270 -9.16 9.14 1.60
N VAL A 271 -8.56 9.64 0.52
CA VAL A 271 -8.51 8.90 -0.76
C VAL A 271 -7.60 7.68 -0.65
N ALA A 272 -6.40 7.82 -0.10
CA ALA A 272 -5.51 6.69 0.11
C ALA A 272 -6.19 5.62 0.98
N TRP A 273 -6.86 6.06 2.05
CA TRP A 273 -7.64 5.22 2.94
C TRP A 273 -8.73 4.43 2.20
N SER A 274 -9.54 5.14 1.42
CA SER A 274 -10.66 4.55 0.69
C SER A 274 -10.18 3.57 -0.38
N VAL A 275 -9.18 3.95 -1.17
CA VAL A 275 -8.64 3.15 -2.27
C VAL A 275 -7.91 1.93 -1.72
N SER A 276 -7.18 2.07 -0.62
CA SER A 276 -6.54 0.93 0.04
C SER A 276 -7.54 -0.09 0.60
N GLY A 277 -8.84 0.21 0.59
CA GLY A 277 -9.87 -0.66 1.13
C GLY A 277 -9.68 -0.86 2.62
N LEU A 278 -9.33 0.21 3.35
CA LEU A 278 -9.30 0.18 4.80
C LEU A 278 -10.72 0.32 5.36
N TRP A 279 -10.92 -0.09 6.61
CA TRP A 279 -12.25 -0.01 7.24
C TRP A 279 -12.72 1.46 7.34
N PRO A 280 -14.00 1.79 7.07
CA PRO A 280 -15.13 0.90 6.76
C PRO A 280 -15.25 0.51 5.29
N LEU A 281 -14.43 1.06 4.40
CA LEU A 281 -14.53 0.93 2.93
C LEU A 281 -13.88 -0.32 2.33
N HIS A 282 -13.34 -1.22 3.14
CA HIS A 282 -12.72 -2.49 2.72
C HIS A 282 -13.57 -3.41 1.82
N ARG A 283 -14.89 -3.19 1.74
CA ARG A 283 -15.75 -3.90 0.79
C ARG A 283 -15.83 -3.23 -0.58
N GLN A 284 -15.34 -2.02 -0.76
CA GLN A 284 -15.56 -1.31 -2.02
C GLN A 284 -14.48 -1.62 -3.05
N THR A 285 -13.23 -1.78 -2.61
CA THR A 285 -12.08 -2.00 -3.48
C THR A 285 -11.17 -3.11 -2.91
N PRO A 286 -11.63 -4.37 -2.88
CA PRO A 286 -10.86 -5.45 -2.29
C PRO A 286 -9.69 -5.86 -3.21
N GLY A 287 -8.48 -5.36 -2.95
CA GLY A 287 -7.34 -5.74 -3.77
C GLY A 287 -6.00 -5.39 -3.14
N ALA A 288 -5.04 -6.32 -3.21
CA ALA A 288 -3.65 -6.03 -2.85
C ALA A 288 -3.08 -4.88 -3.72
N LEU A 289 -3.54 -4.80 -4.98
CA LEU A 289 -3.12 -3.76 -5.92
C LEU A 289 -3.72 -2.39 -5.61
N THR A 290 -5.01 -2.31 -5.24
CA THR A 290 -5.63 -1.04 -4.80
C THR A 290 -5.08 -0.58 -3.45
N GLY A 291 -4.85 -1.53 -2.54
CA GLY A 291 -4.01 -1.37 -1.34
C GLY A 291 -2.70 -0.65 -1.65
N ALA A 292 -1.97 -1.19 -2.62
CA ALA A 292 -0.70 -0.66 -3.08
C ALA A 292 -0.83 0.75 -3.70
N VAL A 293 -1.86 0.99 -4.51
CA VAL A 293 -2.11 2.30 -5.12
C VAL A 293 -2.34 3.38 -4.07
N GLY A 294 -3.17 3.12 -3.05
CA GLY A 294 -3.37 4.06 -1.95
C GLY A 294 -2.09 4.34 -1.17
N ALA A 295 -1.26 3.32 -0.92
CA ALA A 295 0.05 3.50 -0.30
C ALA A 295 0.99 4.36 -1.17
N LEU A 296 1.03 4.14 -2.48
CA LEU A 296 1.85 4.94 -3.39
C LEU A 296 1.39 6.40 -3.47
N LEU A 297 0.08 6.66 -3.40
CA LEU A 297 -0.43 8.03 -3.30
C LEU A 297 0.14 8.74 -2.07
N LEU A 298 0.15 8.08 -0.90
CA LEU A 298 0.74 8.65 0.31
C LEU A 298 2.26 8.86 0.17
N LEU A 299 2.96 7.84 -0.31
CA LEU A 299 4.44 7.86 -0.36
C LEU A 299 5.00 8.79 -1.43
N ARG A 300 4.32 8.93 -2.57
CA ARG A 300 4.80 9.74 -3.69
C ARG A 300 4.27 11.16 -3.68
N ILE A 301 3.09 11.40 -3.10
CA ILE A 301 2.43 12.70 -3.11
C ILE A 301 2.26 13.24 -1.70
N ALA A 302 1.51 12.57 -0.84
CA ALA A 302 1.05 13.19 0.41
C ALA A 302 2.21 13.53 1.37
N LEU A 303 3.14 12.59 1.57
CA LEU A 303 4.31 12.81 2.44
C LEU A 303 5.22 13.96 1.98
N PRO A 304 5.68 14.03 0.70
CA PRO A 304 6.52 15.14 0.26
C PRO A 304 5.77 16.47 0.12
N LEU A 305 4.44 16.45 -0.03
CA LEU A 305 3.64 17.64 -0.30
C LEU A 305 3.09 18.31 0.98
N ALA A 306 2.51 17.53 1.90
CA ALA A 306 1.79 18.06 3.05
C ALA A 306 2.13 17.29 4.34
N PRO A 307 3.41 17.26 4.77
CA PRO A 307 3.83 16.51 5.95
C PRO A 307 3.19 17.03 7.24
N GLY A 308 3.03 18.35 7.41
CA GLY A 308 2.40 18.94 8.59
C GLY A 308 0.89 18.65 8.63
N GLY A 309 0.25 18.67 7.46
CA GLY A 309 -1.13 18.21 7.29
C GLY A 309 -1.31 16.76 7.76
N LEU A 310 -0.50 15.83 7.26
CA LEU A 310 -0.60 14.41 7.65
C LEU A 310 -0.35 14.18 9.15
N GLU A 311 0.61 14.88 9.76
CA GLU A 311 0.89 14.76 11.19
C GLU A 311 -0.31 15.20 12.04
N SER A 312 -1.02 16.25 11.61
CA SER A 312 -2.26 16.70 12.28
C SER A 312 -3.36 15.65 12.27
N TRP A 313 -3.41 14.80 11.23
CA TRP A 313 -4.36 13.69 11.11
C TRP A 313 -3.85 12.37 11.71
N ARG A 314 -2.59 12.31 12.16
CA ARG A 314 -1.97 11.10 12.68
C ARG A 314 -2.74 10.44 13.83
N PRO A 315 -3.29 11.18 14.83
CA PRO A 315 -4.07 10.54 15.89
C PRO A 315 -5.23 9.72 15.33
N LEU A 316 -6.00 10.30 14.39
CA LEU A 316 -7.11 9.62 13.72
C LEU A 316 -6.63 8.47 12.84
N ALA A 317 -5.59 8.69 12.02
CA ALA A 317 -5.05 7.66 11.14
C ALA A 317 -4.58 6.41 11.92
N VAL A 318 -3.91 6.60 13.06
CA VAL A 318 -3.44 5.49 13.91
C VAL A 318 -4.62 4.68 14.45
N TYR A 319 -5.64 5.34 15.01
CA TYR A 319 -6.84 4.64 15.49
C TYR A 319 -7.50 3.85 14.38
N PHE A 320 -7.71 4.46 13.22
CA PHE A 320 -8.35 3.78 12.12
C PHE A 320 -7.49 2.62 11.59
N ILE A 321 -6.15 2.74 11.53
CA ILE A 321 -5.27 1.63 11.10
C ILE A 321 -5.40 0.47 12.08
N ILE A 322 -5.37 0.75 13.38
CA ILE A 322 -5.54 -0.27 14.42
C ILE A 322 -6.89 -0.97 14.20
N PHE A 323 -8.00 -0.25 14.07
CA PHE A 323 -9.31 -0.87 13.83
C PHE A 323 -9.41 -1.59 12.46
N GLY A 324 -8.71 -1.09 11.45
CA GLY A 324 -8.72 -1.64 10.10
C GLY A 324 -7.92 -2.95 9.94
N VAL A 325 -6.83 -3.11 10.70
CA VAL A 325 -5.99 -4.31 10.71
C VAL A 325 -6.64 -5.48 11.46
N TRP A 326 -7.66 -5.24 12.30
CA TRP A 326 -8.37 -6.27 13.08
C TRP A 326 -9.32 -7.17 12.25
N LYS A 327 -9.04 -7.38 10.96
CA LYS A 327 -9.74 -8.33 10.06
C LYS A 327 -8.87 -9.51 9.68
#